data_AF-A0A142Y3L3-F1
#
_entry.id   AF-A0A142Y3L3-F1
#
_cell.length_a   1.000
_cell.length_b   1.000
_cell.length_c   1.000
_cell.angle_alpha   90.00
_cell.angle_beta   90.00
_cell.angle_gamma   90.00
#
_symmetry.space_group_name_H-M   'P 1'
#
loop_
_entity.id
_entity.type
_entity.pdbx_description
1 polymer ?
#
loop_
_entity_poly.entity_id
_entity_poly.type
_entity_poly.pdbx_seq_one_letter_code
_entity_poly.pdbx_strand_id
1 'polypeptide(L)'
;MIAENTRIASLRNDMNLGLIYLCSMMAILGATYGVALLLAAILKVWRVGWGTIAFVAIPIWFFLGVFCLDSYLPSVFAVWHRWQNDALPSEQCLTYEPSFYRLYASYRMDPENLDRWVASHAWHLRAVENGMQVNDGEKLKLDNPERTYATEPAPNGKQLRVYYRSGVMYIAYNSN
;
A
#
# COMPACT_ATOMS: atom_id res chain seq x y z
N MET A 1 -17.43 28.71 -9.40
CA MET A 1 -17.55 27.24 -9.53
C MET A 1 -16.36 26.60 -10.26
N ILE A 2 -15.82 27.17 -11.35
CA ILE A 2 -14.67 26.57 -12.09
C ILE A 2 -13.33 26.71 -11.33
N ALA A 3 -13.10 27.83 -10.63
CA ALA A 3 -11.85 28.12 -9.92
C ALA A 3 -11.63 27.26 -8.65
N GLU A 4 -12.71 26.78 -8.03
CA GLU A 4 -12.66 25.96 -6.82
C GLU A 4 -12.34 24.49 -7.17
N ASN A 5 -12.91 24.00 -8.28
CA ASN A 5 -12.57 22.70 -8.85
C ASN A 5 -11.12 22.62 -9.33
N THR A 6 -10.54 23.72 -9.83
CA THR A 6 -9.11 23.76 -10.22
C THR A 6 -8.19 23.74 -9.00
N ARG A 7 -8.59 24.37 -7.89
CA ARG A 7 -7.82 24.37 -6.64
C ARG A 7 -7.84 23.00 -5.95
N ILE A 8 -8.98 22.33 -5.96
CA ILE A 8 -9.11 20.95 -5.46
C ILE A 8 -8.32 19.99 -6.38
N ALA A 9 -8.36 20.19 -7.69
CA ALA A 9 -7.57 19.39 -8.64
C ALA A 9 -6.05 19.62 -8.51
N SER A 10 -5.59 20.85 -8.20
CA SER A 10 -4.16 21.10 -8.00
C SER A 10 -3.67 20.52 -6.68
N LEU A 11 -4.44 20.62 -5.58
CA LEU A 11 -4.14 19.94 -4.31
C LEU A 11 -4.11 18.41 -4.45
N ARG A 12 -4.91 17.86 -5.38
CA ARG A 12 -5.00 16.42 -5.68
C ARG A 12 -3.81 15.87 -6.48
N ASN A 13 -3.13 16.72 -7.27
CA ASN A 13 -1.97 16.33 -8.07
C ASN A 13 -0.63 16.41 -7.31
N ASP A 14 -0.57 17.13 -6.20
CA ASP A 14 0.69 17.35 -5.45
C ASP A 14 0.91 16.38 -4.29
N MET A 15 -0.10 15.59 -3.90
CA MET A 15 0.06 14.59 -2.84
C MET A 15 0.57 13.27 -3.41
N ASN A 16 1.90 13.16 -3.50
CA ASN A 16 2.58 11.89 -3.69
C ASN A 16 2.17 10.92 -2.56
N LEU A 17 1.89 9.66 -2.90
CA LEU A 17 1.59 8.56 -1.99
C LEU A 17 2.58 8.52 -0.79
N GLY A 18 3.86 8.82 -1.04
CA GLY A 18 4.89 8.95 0.00
C GLY A 18 4.62 10.05 1.04
N LEU A 19 4.07 11.20 0.61
CA LEU A 19 3.70 12.30 1.50
C LEU A 19 2.51 11.93 2.39
N ILE A 20 1.52 11.21 1.83
CA ILE A 20 0.36 10.72 2.58
C ILE A 20 0.79 9.76 3.68
N TYR A 21 1.75 8.87 3.41
CA TYR A 21 2.30 7.97 4.42
C TYR A 21 3.06 8.71 5.50
N LEU A 22 3.90 9.67 5.12
CA LEU A 22 4.62 10.49 6.07
C LEU A 22 3.64 11.22 7.00
N CYS A 23 2.60 11.85 6.45
CA CYS A 23 1.56 12.51 7.23
C CYS A 23 0.80 11.55 8.16
N SER A 24 0.44 10.36 7.67
CA SER A 24 -0.28 9.35 8.48
C SER A 24 0.59 8.80 9.62
N MET A 25 1.87 8.53 9.36
CA MET A 25 2.85 8.12 10.37
C MET A 25 3.03 9.22 11.44
N MET A 26 3.18 10.48 11.02
CA MET A 26 3.32 11.61 11.93
C MET A 26 2.05 11.82 12.77
N ALA A 27 0.87 11.60 12.20
CA ALA A 27 -0.39 11.68 12.94
C ALA A 27 -0.48 10.59 14.03
N ILE A 28 -0.10 9.35 13.72
CA ILE A 28 -0.07 8.25 14.69
C ILE A 28 0.93 8.55 15.81
N LEU A 29 2.16 8.93 15.47
CA LEU A 29 3.19 9.29 16.44
C LEU A 29 2.77 10.48 17.32
N GLY A 30 2.13 11.49 16.73
CA GLY A 30 1.60 12.64 17.45
C GLY A 30 0.46 12.26 18.41
N ALA A 31 -0.46 11.40 17.97
CA ALA A 31 -1.56 10.93 18.80
C ALA A 31 -1.06 10.10 20.00
N THR A 32 -0.15 9.14 19.77
CA THR A 32 0.42 8.35 20.87
C THR A 32 1.27 9.20 21.81
N TYR A 33 1.96 10.22 21.28
CA TYR A 33 2.69 11.18 22.11
C TYR A 33 1.74 11.99 23.00
N GLY A 34 0.59 12.42 22.47
CA GLY A 34 -0.45 13.09 23.24
C GLY A 34 -0.98 12.23 24.39
N VAL A 35 -1.18 10.93 24.16
CA VAL A 35 -1.56 9.96 25.22
C VAL A 35 -0.49 9.89 26.31
N ALA A 36 0.79 9.84 25.93
CA ALA A 36 1.89 9.83 26.89
C ALA A 36 1.99 11.11 27.72
N LEU A 37 1.73 12.28 27.11
CA LEU A 37 1.65 13.56 27.82
C LEU A 37 0.47 13.61 28.79
N LEU A 38 -0.70 13.10 28.39
CA LEU A 38 -1.87 13.02 29.26
C LEU A 38 -1.59 12.11 30.47
N LEU A 39 -0.96 10.96 30.24
CA LEU A 39 -0.53 10.08 31.32
C LEU A 39 0.47 10.77 32.25
N ALA A 40 1.46 11.48 31.70
CA ALA A 40 2.41 12.25 32.49
C ALA A 40 1.72 13.32 33.34
N ALA A 41 0.72 14.02 32.79
CA ALA A 41 -0.07 15.00 33.54
C ALA A 41 -0.85 14.38 34.69
N ILE A 42 -1.51 13.23 34.48
CA ILE A 42 -2.24 12.49 35.53
C ILE A 42 -1.28 12.04 36.64
N LEU A 43 -0.15 11.42 36.28
CA LEU A 43 0.86 11.00 37.25
C LEU A 43 1.43 12.21 38.01
N LYS A 44 1.52 13.36 37.35
CA LYS A 44 1.98 14.59 37.99
C LYS A 44 0.96 15.15 38.99
N VAL A 45 -0.34 15.06 38.71
CA VAL A 45 -1.41 15.39 39.67
C VAL A 45 -1.26 14.54 40.94
N TRP A 46 -0.82 13.30 40.80
CA TRP A 46 -0.55 12.39 41.92
C TRP A 46 0.84 12.56 42.55
N ARG A 47 1.53 13.68 42.24
CA ARG A 47 2.84 14.06 42.78
C ARG A 47 3.95 13.03 42.52
N VAL A 48 3.83 12.24 41.46
CA VAL A 48 4.88 11.32 41.04
C VAL A 48 6.13 12.12 40.60
N GLY A 49 7.31 11.60 40.93
CA GLY A 49 8.58 12.19 40.55
C GLY A 49 8.82 12.13 39.03
N TRP A 50 9.50 13.13 38.49
CA TRP A 50 9.78 13.22 37.04
C TRP A 50 10.54 12.01 36.49
N GLY A 51 11.43 11.40 37.29
CA GLY A 51 12.14 10.17 36.91
C GLY A 51 11.20 9.00 36.65
N THR A 52 10.24 8.77 37.54
CA THR A 52 9.24 7.70 37.39
C THR A 52 8.28 8.01 36.23
N ILE A 53 7.90 9.27 36.05
CA ILE A 53 7.06 9.68 34.91
C ILE A 53 7.76 9.37 33.58
N ALA A 54 9.03 9.73 33.44
CA ALA A 54 9.80 9.43 32.23
C ALA A 54 9.93 7.92 32.00
N PHE A 55 10.21 7.16 33.06
CA PHE A 55 10.36 5.70 32.98
C PHE A 55 9.08 4.97 32.56
N VAL A 56 7.90 5.54 32.82
CA VAL A 56 6.61 4.94 32.46
C VAL A 56 6.09 5.48 31.11
N ALA A 57 6.11 6.79 30.91
CA ALA A 57 5.52 7.42 29.73
C ALA A 57 6.30 7.14 28.44
N ILE A 58 7.63 7.08 28.49
CA ILE A 58 8.46 6.85 27.29
C ILE A 58 8.28 5.43 26.73
N PRO A 59 8.36 4.35 27.53
CA PRO A 59 8.09 3.01 27.01
C PRO A 59 6.67 2.85 26.50
N ILE A 60 5.66 3.40 27.20
CA ILE A 60 4.27 3.34 26.76
C ILE A 60 4.10 4.03 25.41
N TRP A 61 4.67 5.23 25.23
CA TRP A 61 4.66 5.91 23.94
C TRP A 61 5.30 5.06 22.83
N PHE A 62 6.48 4.50 23.10
CA PHE A 62 7.21 3.71 22.13
C PHE A 62 6.44 2.45 21.72
N PHE A 63 5.98 1.64 22.68
CA PHE A 63 5.24 0.42 22.41
C PHE A 63 3.90 0.68 21.73
N LEU A 64 3.15 1.70 22.21
CA LEU A 64 1.88 2.07 21.60
C LEU A 64 2.09 2.63 20.18
N GLY A 65 3.14 3.43 19.98
CA GLY A 65 3.54 3.94 18.67
C GLY A 65 3.85 2.81 17.68
N VAL A 66 4.73 1.88 18.06
CA VAL A 66 5.07 0.72 17.23
C VAL A 66 3.84 -0.14 16.96
N PHE A 67 3.05 -0.47 17.99
CA PHE A 67 1.84 -1.28 17.84
C PHE A 67 0.81 -0.62 16.92
N CYS A 68 0.54 0.67 17.11
CA CYS A 68 -0.40 1.41 16.27
C CYS A 68 0.12 1.53 14.83
N LEU A 69 1.42 1.74 14.62
CA LEU A 69 1.99 1.72 13.27
C LEU A 69 1.82 0.34 12.64
N ASP A 70 2.21 -0.74 13.31
CA ASP A 70 2.09 -2.10 12.75
C ASP A 70 0.63 -2.49 12.45
N SER A 71 -0.30 -2.10 13.32
CA SER A 71 -1.73 -2.46 13.21
C SER A 71 -2.50 -1.57 12.22
N TYR A 72 -2.22 -0.27 12.19
CA TYR A 72 -2.99 0.70 11.41
C TYR A 72 -2.36 1.04 10.06
N LEU A 73 -1.03 1.03 9.93
CA LEU A 73 -0.38 1.41 8.67
C LEU A 73 -0.84 0.54 7.49
N PRO A 74 -1.02 -0.80 7.62
CA PRO A 74 -1.55 -1.63 6.53
C PRO A 74 -3.00 -1.30 6.16
N SER A 75 -3.85 -1.06 7.16
CA SER A 75 -5.27 -0.73 6.94
C SER A 75 -5.44 0.65 6.31
N VAL A 76 -4.69 1.63 6.82
CA VAL A 76 -4.61 3.01 6.32
C VAL A 76 -4.01 3.02 4.90
N PHE A 77 -3.02 2.18 4.63
CA PHE A 77 -2.46 1.97 3.30
C PHE A 77 -3.52 1.47 2.31
N ALA A 78 -4.32 0.47 2.69
CA ALA A 78 -5.40 -0.04 1.84
C ALA A 78 -6.49 1.03 1.59
N VAL A 79 -6.84 1.80 2.61
CA VAL A 79 -7.85 2.89 2.50
C VAL A 79 -7.36 4.02 1.61
N TRP A 80 -6.11 4.49 1.78
CA TRP A 80 -5.58 5.58 0.97
C TRP A 80 -5.35 5.18 -0.49
N HIS A 81 -4.89 3.95 -0.74
CA HIS A 81 -4.85 3.42 -2.09
C HIS A 81 -6.23 3.35 -2.72
N ARG A 82 -7.23 2.87 -1.98
CA ARG A 82 -8.62 2.85 -2.46
C ARG A 82 -9.12 4.25 -2.77
N TRP A 83 -8.92 5.21 -1.87
CA TRP A 83 -9.32 6.59 -2.07
C TRP A 83 -8.62 7.24 -3.27
N GLN A 84 -7.32 7.01 -3.46
CA GLN A 84 -6.60 7.52 -4.63
C GLN A 84 -7.11 6.88 -5.93
N ASN A 85 -7.48 5.60 -5.89
CA ASN A 85 -8.10 4.91 -7.03
C ASN A 85 -9.48 5.48 -7.34
N ASP A 86 -10.30 5.76 -6.33
CA ASP A 86 -11.63 6.39 -6.49
C ASP A 86 -11.50 7.85 -6.95
N ALA A 87 -10.36 8.48 -6.67
CA ALA A 87 -10.08 9.85 -7.02
C ALA A 87 -9.62 10.01 -8.48
N LEU A 88 -8.93 9.04 -9.06
CA LEU A 88 -8.50 9.13 -10.45
C LEU A 88 -9.70 8.91 -11.39
N PRO A 89 -9.76 9.57 -12.57
CA PRO A 89 -10.83 9.34 -13.53
C PRO A 89 -10.93 7.84 -13.86
N SER A 90 -12.16 7.33 -13.89
CA SER A 90 -12.57 5.91 -13.98
C SER A 90 -12.09 5.13 -15.22
N GLU A 91 -11.17 5.69 -16.00
CA GLU A 91 -10.69 5.08 -17.23
C GLU A 91 -9.36 4.32 -17.06
N GLN A 92 -8.58 4.51 -15.99
CA GLN A 92 -7.19 3.97 -15.98
C GLN A 92 -6.62 3.40 -14.67
N CYS A 93 -7.33 3.41 -13.53
CA CYS A 93 -6.86 2.73 -12.31
C CYS A 93 -8.03 2.08 -11.57
N LEU A 94 -8.02 0.76 -11.43
CA LEU A 94 -9.03 0.06 -10.64
C LEU A 94 -8.41 -1.06 -9.82
N THR A 95 -8.55 -0.88 -8.49
CA THR A 95 -8.65 -1.91 -7.44
C THR A 95 -7.34 -2.41 -6.82
N TYR A 96 -7.11 -2.02 -5.57
CA TYR A 96 -6.39 -2.85 -4.60
C TYR A 96 -7.14 -4.18 -4.46
N GLU A 97 -6.55 -5.26 -4.95
CA GLU A 97 -7.06 -6.62 -4.80
C GLU A 97 -6.36 -7.25 -3.58
N PRO A 98 -7.07 -7.47 -2.46
CA PRO A 98 -6.49 -7.94 -1.20
C PRO A 98 -5.73 -9.26 -1.30
N SER A 99 -6.03 -10.09 -2.32
CA SER A 99 -5.29 -11.32 -2.57
C SER A 99 -3.85 -11.06 -3.06
N PHE A 100 -3.58 -9.87 -3.60
CA PHE A 100 -2.23 -9.39 -3.92
C PHE A 100 -1.69 -8.56 -2.76
N TYR A 101 -1.10 -9.25 -1.78
CA TYR A 101 -0.44 -8.66 -0.61
C TYR A 101 0.54 -7.51 -0.92
N ARG A 102 1.05 -7.42 -2.17
CA ARG A 102 1.97 -6.38 -2.64
C ARG A 102 1.63 -5.89 -4.04
N LEU A 103 0.40 -5.38 -4.23
CA LEU A 103 0.02 -4.70 -5.45
C LEU A 103 0.86 -3.43 -5.65
N TYR A 104 1.56 -3.36 -6.78
CA TYR A 104 2.38 -2.23 -7.19
C TYR A 104 1.60 -1.26 -8.07
N ALA A 105 0.85 -1.78 -9.04
CA ALA A 105 0.00 -1.00 -9.93
C ALA A 105 -1.07 -1.88 -10.58
N SER A 106 -2.09 -1.26 -11.14
CA SER A 106 -3.13 -1.94 -11.93
C SER A 106 -3.53 -1.06 -13.12
N TYR A 107 -3.81 -1.68 -14.26
CA TYR A 107 -4.19 -0.96 -15.48
C TYR A 107 -5.39 -1.65 -16.11
N ARG A 108 -6.41 -0.87 -16.50
CA ARG A 108 -7.48 -1.40 -17.34
C ARG A 108 -6.95 -1.63 -18.74
N MET A 109 -6.95 -2.87 -19.17
CA MET A 109 -6.52 -3.23 -20.51
C MET A 109 -7.19 -4.53 -20.94
N ASP A 110 -7.46 -4.68 -22.23
CA ASP A 110 -7.88 -5.96 -22.79
C ASP A 110 -6.68 -6.92 -22.94
N PRO A 111 -6.93 -8.22 -23.18
CA PRO A 111 -5.85 -9.21 -23.23
C PRO A 111 -4.85 -8.96 -24.36
N GLU A 112 -5.27 -8.41 -25.51
CA GLU A 112 -4.36 -8.11 -26.62
C GLU A 112 -3.42 -6.94 -26.31
N ASN A 113 -3.95 -5.92 -25.63
CA ASN A 113 -3.16 -4.80 -25.14
C ASN A 113 -2.17 -5.26 -24.06
N LEU A 114 -2.54 -6.21 -23.20
CA LEU A 114 -1.62 -6.84 -22.25
C LEU A 114 -0.46 -7.50 -22.98
N ASP A 115 -0.73 -8.37 -23.95
CA ASP A 115 0.31 -9.11 -24.67
C ASP A 115 1.29 -8.16 -25.38
N ARG A 116 0.74 -7.11 -26.02
CA ARG A 116 1.54 -6.05 -26.65
C ARG A 116 2.35 -5.24 -25.65
N TRP A 117 1.78 -4.93 -24.49
CA TRP A 117 2.48 -4.22 -23.43
C TRP A 117 3.62 -5.08 -22.88
N VAL A 118 3.36 -6.33 -22.52
CA VAL A 118 4.36 -7.30 -22.03
C VAL A 118 5.51 -7.45 -23.02
N ALA A 119 5.21 -7.62 -24.31
CA ALA A 119 6.22 -7.78 -25.36
C ALA A 119 7.08 -6.53 -25.60
N SER A 120 6.53 -5.34 -25.36
CA SER A 120 7.24 -4.07 -25.58
C SER A 120 7.89 -3.50 -24.32
N HIS A 121 7.60 -4.07 -23.14
CA HIS A 121 8.06 -3.51 -21.88
C HIS A 121 9.54 -3.84 -21.60
N ALA A 122 10.27 -2.85 -21.07
CA ALA A 122 11.72 -2.96 -20.81
C ALA A 122 12.09 -3.94 -19.68
N TRP A 123 11.11 -4.51 -18.98
CA TRP A 123 11.35 -5.40 -17.83
C TRP A 123 11.60 -6.86 -18.20
N HIS A 124 11.65 -7.20 -19.49
CA HIS A 124 11.94 -8.56 -19.97
C HIS A 124 11.04 -9.63 -19.33
N LEU A 125 9.74 -9.35 -19.31
CA LEU A 125 8.73 -10.23 -18.73
C LEU A 125 8.64 -11.53 -19.55
N ARG A 126 8.59 -12.67 -18.85
CA ARG A 126 8.43 -14.01 -19.43
C ARG A 126 7.20 -14.67 -18.84
N ALA A 127 6.54 -15.54 -19.61
CA ALA A 127 5.47 -16.36 -19.06
C ALA A 127 6.00 -17.20 -17.88
N VAL A 128 5.24 -17.24 -16.78
CA VAL A 128 5.63 -18.03 -15.61
C VAL A 128 5.43 -19.52 -15.86
N GLU A 129 6.16 -20.37 -15.15
CA GLU A 129 6.07 -21.83 -15.30
C GLU A 129 4.67 -22.36 -14.91
N ASN A 130 4.24 -23.44 -15.56
CA ASN A 130 2.90 -24.04 -15.37
C ASN A 130 2.54 -24.29 -13.90
N GLY A 131 3.48 -24.75 -13.07
CA GLY A 131 3.22 -24.98 -11.64
C GLY A 131 2.88 -23.70 -10.87
N MET A 132 3.46 -22.57 -11.28
CA MET A 132 3.17 -21.25 -10.70
C MET A 132 1.84 -20.71 -11.22
N GLN A 133 1.55 -20.89 -12.52
CA GLN A 133 0.27 -20.50 -13.12
C GLN A 133 -0.92 -21.16 -12.41
N VAL A 134 -0.83 -22.47 -12.12
CA VAL A 134 -1.90 -23.21 -11.45
C VAL A 134 -2.10 -22.73 -10.01
N ASN A 135 -1.01 -22.61 -9.23
CA ASN A 135 -1.06 -22.21 -7.82
C ASN A 135 -1.55 -20.76 -7.66
N ASP A 136 -0.99 -19.83 -8.43
CA ASP A 136 -1.37 -18.42 -8.40
C ASP A 136 -2.77 -18.23 -9.00
N GLY A 137 -3.10 -18.94 -10.08
CA GLY A 137 -4.41 -18.93 -10.73
C GLY A 137 -5.54 -19.34 -9.79
N GLU A 138 -5.37 -20.42 -9.03
CA GLU A 138 -6.36 -20.89 -8.05
C GLU A 138 -6.51 -19.90 -6.87
N LYS A 139 -5.40 -19.43 -6.31
CA LYS A 139 -5.41 -18.51 -5.15
C LYS A 139 -5.98 -17.14 -5.48
N LEU A 140 -5.63 -16.61 -6.66
CA LEU A 140 -5.97 -15.26 -7.09
C LEU A 140 -7.22 -15.22 -7.98
N LYS A 141 -7.79 -16.39 -8.28
CA LYS A 141 -8.98 -16.58 -9.13
C LYS A 141 -8.84 -15.87 -10.47
N LEU A 142 -7.70 -16.09 -11.13
CA LEU A 142 -7.38 -15.47 -12.42
C LEU A 142 -8.28 -16.06 -13.51
N ASP A 143 -8.78 -15.20 -14.40
CA ASP A 143 -9.62 -15.64 -15.52
C ASP A 143 -8.79 -16.37 -16.60
N ASN A 144 -7.51 -16.02 -16.72
CA ASN A 144 -6.56 -16.59 -17.68
C ASN A 144 -5.20 -16.81 -16.99
N PRO A 145 -5.03 -17.87 -16.18
CA PRO A 145 -3.80 -18.14 -15.43
C PRO A 145 -2.55 -18.23 -16.31
N GLU A 146 -2.71 -18.67 -17.56
CA GLU A 146 -1.65 -18.74 -18.58
C GLU A 146 -1.13 -17.37 -19.03
N ARG A 147 -1.91 -16.30 -18.80
CA ARG A 147 -1.50 -14.90 -19.01
C ARG A 147 -0.88 -14.29 -17.76
N THR A 148 -0.01 -15.05 -17.12
CA THR A 148 0.79 -14.61 -15.98
C THR A 148 2.24 -14.49 -16.42
N TYR A 149 2.82 -13.32 -16.19
CA TYR A 149 4.19 -13.01 -16.59
C TYR A 149 5.02 -12.60 -15.39
N ALA A 150 6.32 -12.85 -15.42
CA ALA A 150 7.25 -12.40 -14.39
C ALA A 150 8.61 -12.03 -14.97
N THR A 151 9.35 -11.21 -14.24
CA THR A 151 10.77 -10.97 -14.52
C THR A 151 11.59 -12.20 -14.16
N GLU A 152 12.88 -12.21 -14.49
CA GLU A 152 13.79 -13.18 -13.85
C GLU A 152 13.84 -12.96 -12.32
N PRO A 153 14.09 -14.02 -11.53
CA PRO A 153 14.33 -13.88 -10.10
C PRO A 153 15.56 -13.02 -9.84
N ALA A 154 15.39 -11.97 -9.05
CA ALA A 154 16.51 -11.25 -8.47
C ALA A 154 17.29 -12.16 -7.48
N PRO A 155 18.55 -11.86 -7.15
CA PRO A 155 19.36 -12.69 -6.24
C PRO A 155 18.74 -12.94 -4.86
N ASN A 156 17.79 -12.10 -4.44
CA ASN A 156 17.03 -12.24 -3.20
C ASN A 156 15.74 -13.06 -3.35
N GLY A 157 15.55 -13.75 -4.48
CA GLY A 157 14.37 -14.56 -4.80
C GLY A 157 13.13 -13.77 -5.19
N LYS A 158 13.22 -12.43 -5.24
CA LYS A 158 12.07 -11.58 -5.59
C LYS A 158 11.88 -11.46 -7.10
N GLN A 159 10.63 -11.33 -7.51
CA GLN A 159 10.16 -11.22 -8.87
C GLN A 159 9.04 -10.19 -8.93
N LEU A 160 9.09 -9.35 -9.96
CA LEU A 160 7.92 -8.61 -10.40
C LEU A 160 7.05 -9.56 -11.21
N ARG A 161 5.76 -9.59 -10.90
CA ARG A 161 4.75 -10.43 -11.55
C ARG A 161 3.63 -9.57 -12.10
N VAL A 162 3.10 -10.01 -13.23
CA VAL A 162 2.01 -9.40 -13.96
C VAL A 162 0.92 -10.44 -14.14
N TYR A 163 -0.29 -10.12 -13.71
CA TYR A 163 -1.46 -10.99 -13.77
C TYR A 163 -2.56 -10.33 -14.56
N TYR A 164 -3.46 -11.13 -15.10
CA TYR A 164 -4.64 -10.65 -15.80
C TYR A 164 -5.92 -11.22 -15.21
N ARG A 165 -6.87 -10.34 -14.89
CA ARG A 165 -8.20 -10.74 -14.43
C ARG A 165 -9.22 -9.68 -14.81
N SER A 166 -10.29 -10.11 -15.44
CA SER A 166 -11.52 -9.35 -15.68
C SER A 166 -11.30 -7.99 -16.37
N GLY A 167 -10.42 -7.92 -17.38
CA GLY A 167 -10.14 -6.66 -18.09
C GLY A 167 -9.13 -5.76 -17.40
N VAL A 168 -8.41 -6.28 -16.41
CA VAL A 168 -7.43 -5.53 -15.62
C VAL A 168 -6.12 -6.32 -15.55
N MET A 169 -5.03 -5.63 -15.85
CA MET A 169 -3.67 -6.07 -15.56
C MET A 169 -3.28 -5.63 -14.16
N TYR A 170 -2.72 -6.55 -13.39
CA TYR A 170 -2.21 -6.32 -12.04
C TYR A 170 -0.70 -6.52 -12.04
N ILE A 171 0.03 -5.57 -11.47
CA ILE A 171 1.47 -5.66 -11.26
C ILE A 171 1.71 -5.82 -9.77
N ALA A 172 2.41 -6.87 -9.36
CA ALA A 172 2.72 -7.13 -7.96
C ALA A 172 4.12 -7.72 -7.80
N TYR A 173 4.71 -7.56 -6.61
CA TYR A 173 5.94 -8.27 -6.24
C TYR A 173 5.61 -9.56 -5.51
N ASN A 174 6.32 -10.65 -5.81
CA ASN A 174 6.29 -11.80 -4.92
C ASN A 174 7.05 -11.50 -3.62
N SER A 175 6.69 -12.23 -2.56
CA SER A 175 7.53 -12.38 -1.39
C SER A 175 7.66 -13.87 -1.12
N ASN A 176 8.89 -14.33 -0.92
CA ASN A 176 9.12 -15.56 -0.17
C ASN A 176 8.48 -15.47 1.21
#